data_AF-A6EHI0-F1
#
_entry.id   AF-A6EHI0-F1
#
_cell.length_a   1.000
_cell.length_b   1.000
_cell.length_c   1.000
_cell.angle_alpha   90.00
_cell.angle_beta   90.00
_cell.angle_gamma   90.00
#
_symmetry.space_group_name_H-M   'P 1'
#
loop_
_entity.id
_entity.type
_entity.pdbx_description
1 polymer ?
#
loop_
_entity_poly.entity_id
_entity_poly.type
_entity_poly.pdbx_seq_one_letter_code
_entity_poly.pdbx_strand_id
1 'polypeptide(L)'
;MKKTLLSLGMALGIFAACTSNNSEHQTGDSSAMKSPDTTAMPTNPIAGKSENCYAYIKDKDSILLKLNIEGQEVTGDLAYNLFEKDKNKGTISGEIKGDTIIAEYLFDSEGVRSTRELVLLKKGEQYYEGFGDVIDKKGKISFKNRAELKFDGSIIYSPVTCK
;
A
#
# COMPACT_ATOMS: atom_id res chain seq x y z
N MET A 1 29.19 -28.10 -23.53
CA MET A 1 29.23 -29.19 -22.55
C MET A 1 30.52 -29.09 -21.74
N LYS A 2 30.46 -28.68 -20.47
CA LYS A 2 31.57 -28.81 -19.50
C LYS A 2 31.00 -28.72 -18.07
N LYS A 3 30.69 -29.90 -17.56
CA LYS A 3 30.76 -30.44 -16.19
C LYS A 3 30.46 -29.49 -15.02
N THR A 4 29.31 -29.75 -14.41
CA THR A 4 28.92 -29.48 -13.01
C THR A 4 29.89 -30.12 -12.02
N LEU A 5 30.13 -29.45 -10.89
CA LEU A 5 30.65 -30.05 -9.65
C LEU A 5 29.89 -29.47 -8.45
N LEU A 6 29.38 -30.40 -7.65
CA LEU A 6 28.55 -30.28 -6.47
C LEU A 6 29.45 -30.32 -5.21
N SER A 7 29.18 -29.47 -4.21
CA SER A 7 29.62 -29.60 -2.80
C SER A 7 28.83 -28.52 -2.04
N LEU A 8 27.76 -28.82 -1.31
CA LEU A 8 27.59 -29.55 -0.05
C LEU A 8 28.39 -28.94 1.12
N GLY A 9 27.69 -28.14 1.94
CA GLY A 9 28.16 -27.58 3.20
C GLY A 9 26.98 -27.02 3.99
N MET A 10 26.16 -27.93 4.54
CA MET A 10 25.02 -27.62 5.40
C MET A 10 25.52 -27.35 6.83
N ALA A 11 25.51 -26.10 7.25
CA ALA A 11 25.79 -25.71 8.63
C ALA A 11 24.47 -25.64 9.41
N LEU A 12 24.25 -26.62 10.30
CA LEU A 12 23.17 -26.63 11.28
C LEU A 12 23.60 -25.80 12.51
N GLY A 13 23.03 -24.60 12.63
CA GLY A 13 23.12 -23.77 13.83
C GLY A 13 21.94 -24.07 14.76
N ILE A 14 22.24 -24.63 15.93
CA ILE A 14 21.29 -24.88 17.02
C ILE A 14 21.09 -23.55 17.75
N PHE A 15 19.88 -23.00 17.73
CA PHE A 15 19.51 -21.91 18.63
C PHE A 15 18.63 -22.45 19.75
N ALA A 16 19.12 -22.22 20.97
CA ALA A 16 18.52 -22.58 22.24
C ALA A 16 17.26 -21.77 22.55
N ALA A 17 16.37 -22.38 23.32
CA ALA A 17 15.15 -21.80 23.87
C ALA A 17 15.44 -20.82 25.02
N CYS A 18 14.61 -19.77 25.14
CA CYS A 18 14.25 -19.18 26.43
C CYS A 18 12.76 -18.81 26.42
N THR A 19 12.00 -19.54 27.25
CA THR A 19 10.72 -19.11 27.81
C THR A 19 10.97 -18.04 28.86
N SER A 20 10.22 -16.95 28.83
CA SER A 20 10.06 -16.07 29.98
C SER A 20 8.59 -15.70 30.17
N ASN A 21 8.27 -15.64 31.45
CA ASN A 21 7.00 -15.89 32.09
C ASN A 21 6.05 -14.67 32.05
N ASN A 22 4.80 -15.00 32.35
CA ASN A 22 3.65 -14.15 32.61
C ASN A 22 3.90 -13.10 33.72
N SER A 23 3.31 -11.93 33.57
CA SER A 23 2.96 -10.98 34.64
C SER A 23 1.74 -10.20 34.09
N GLU A 24 0.51 -10.30 34.62
CA GLU A 24 0.16 -10.70 35.98
C GLU A 24 0.26 -9.53 36.96
N HIS A 25 -0.70 -8.60 36.95
CA HIS A 25 -1.25 -7.91 38.13
C HIS A 25 -1.09 -6.37 38.31
N GLN A 26 -2.27 -5.73 38.28
CA GLN A 26 -2.80 -4.69 39.19
C GLN A 26 -2.43 -3.21 39.00
N THR A 27 -3.39 -2.38 38.57
CA THR A 27 -4.39 -1.62 39.37
C THR A 27 -3.79 -0.67 40.40
N GLY A 28 -4.06 0.62 40.20
CA GLY A 28 -3.85 1.69 41.16
C GLY A 28 -4.63 2.91 40.72
N ASP A 29 -5.75 3.15 41.41
CA ASP A 29 -6.79 4.13 41.11
C ASP A 29 -6.44 5.52 41.69
N SER A 30 -6.95 6.57 41.01
CA SER A 30 -7.33 7.90 41.52
C SER A 30 -6.32 8.84 42.23
N SER A 31 -6.05 10.01 41.64
CA SER A 31 -6.73 11.27 42.05
C SER A 31 -6.25 12.49 41.25
N ALA A 32 -7.11 13.51 41.24
CA ALA A 32 -7.12 14.67 40.36
C ALA A 32 -6.03 15.73 40.63
N MET A 33 -5.57 16.37 39.54
CA MET A 33 -5.14 17.77 39.58
C MET A 33 -5.83 18.54 38.45
N LYS A 34 -6.58 19.55 38.86
CA LYS A 34 -7.23 20.57 38.04
C LYS A 34 -6.22 21.68 37.75
N SER A 35 -6.04 22.04 36.49
CA SER A 35 -5.68 23.41 36.13
C SER A 35 -6.32 23.79 34.79
N PRO A 36 -6.88 24.99 34.66
CA PRO A 36 -7.33 25.54 33.38
C PRO A 36 -6.15 26.26 32.71
N ASP A 37 -6.01 26.12 31.39
CA ASP A 37 -6.01 27.32 30.54
C ASP A 37 -6.25 26.94 29.08
N THR A 38 -7.06 27.77 28.43
CA THR A 38 -7.48 27.63 27.04
C THR A 38 -6.45 28.31 26.16
N THR A 39 -5.72 27.52 25.38
CA THR A 39 -5.11 28.00 24.15
C THR A 39 -5.60 27.08 23.04
N ALA A 40 -6.69 27.49 22.39
CA ALA A 40 -7.20 26.84 21.20
C ALA A 40 -6.12 26.93 20.10
N MET A 41 -5.36 25.85 19.92
CA MET A 41 -4.59 25.65 18.70
C MET A 41 -5.56 25.63 17.52
N PRO A 42 -5.16 26.14 16.34
CA PRO A 42 -5.97 26.01 15.14
C PRO A 42 -6.21 24.52 14.91
N THR A 43 -7.46 24.10 15.10
CA THR A 43 -7.88 22.74 14.77
C THR A 43 -7.82 22.68 13.26
N ASN A 44 -6.71 22.17 12.72
CA ASN A 44 -6.70 21.62 11.38
C ASN A 44 -7.93 20.70 11.30
N PRO A 45 -8.80 20.84 10.29
CA PRO A 45 -9.93 19.95 10.16
C PRO A 45 -9.37 18.53 10.16
N ILE A 46 -9.79 17.74 11.14
CA ILE A 46 -9.49 16.31 11.23
C ILE A 46 -9.92 15.77 9.87
N ALA A 47 -8.94 15.44 9.03
CA ALA A 47 -9.18 14.93 7.70
C ALA A 47 -9.96 13.62 7.89
N GLY A 48 -11.27 13.74 7.66
CA GLY A 48 -12.22 12.70 8.02
C GLY A 48 -11.90 11.41 7.30
N LYS A 49 -12.07 10.30 8.02
CA LYS A 49 -12.00 8.97 7.43
C LYS A 49 -12.98 8.90 6.27
N SER A 50 -12.51 8.54 5.08
CA SER A 50 -13.35 8.38 3.89
C SER A 50 -13.06 7.08 3.19
N GLU A 51 -14.11 6.49 2.60
CA GLU A 51 -14.03 5.32 1.75
C GLU A 51 -14.52 5.74 0.35
N ASN A 52 -13.66 5.55 -0.65
CA ASN A 52 -13.94 5.95 -2.03
C ASN A 52 -13.60 4.80 -2.98
N CYS A 53 -14.45 4.56 -3.97
CA CYS A 53 -14.23 3.50 -4.95
C CYS A 53 -14.13 4.07 -6.36
N TYR A 54 -13.26 3.47 -7.15
CA TYR A 54 -12.98 3.86 -8.52
C TYR A 54 -12.87 2.64 -9.42
N ALA A 55 -13.19 2.84 -10.69
CA ALA A 55 -13.02 1.83 -11.71
C ALA A 55 -12.37 2.42 -12.97
N TYR A 56 -11.53 1.60 -13.60
CA TYR A 56 -11.19 1.72 -15.01
C TYR A 56 -11.86 0.56 -15.73
N ILE A 57 -12.57 0.85 -16.83
CA ILE A 57 -13.20 -0.16 -17.69
C ILE A 57 -12.89 0.23 -19.12
N LYS A 58 -12.24 -0.67 -19.86
CA LYS A 58 -11.96 -0.50 -21.28
C LYS A 58 -12.05 -1.86 -21.96
N ASP A 59 -12.91 -1.95 -22.98
CA ASP A 59 -13.17 -3.19 -23.69
C ASP A 59 -13.54 -4.34 -22.73
N LYS A 60 -12.67 -5.34 -22.58
CA LYS A 60 -12.85 -6.48 -21.68
C LYS A 60 -12.03 -6.38 -20.39
N ASP A 61 -11.24 -5.31 -20.25
CA ASP A 61 -10.40 -5.07 -19.09
C ASP A 61 -11.17 -4.27 -18.04
N SER A 62 -10.98 -4.62 -16.77
CA SER A 62 -11.46 -3.83 -15.64
C SER A 62 -10.44 -3.78 -14.52
N ILE A 63 -10.33 -2.61 -13.89
CA ILE A 63 -9.50 -2.41 -12.71
C ILE A 63 -10.35 -1.74 -11.66
N LEU A 64 -10.39 -2.31 -10.47
CA LEU A 64 -11.15 -1.80 -9.34
C LEU A 64 -10.19 -1.32 -8.26
N LEU A 65 -10.38 -0.09 -7.82
CA LEU A 65 -9.58 0.56 -6.80
C LEU A 65 -10.50 1.02 -5.67
N LYS A 66 -10.27 0.51 -4.47
CA LYS A 66 -10.89 1.00 -3.23
C LYS A 66 -9.85 1.75 -2.43
N LEU A 67 -10.16 2.97 -1.99
CA LEU A 67 -9.30 3.81 -1.16
C LEU A 67 -10.00 4.09 0.17
N ASN A 68 -9.32 3.74 1.26
CA ASN A 68 -9.64 4.18 2.61
C ASN A 68 -8.60 5.24 2.99
N ILE A 69 -9.05 6.48 3.20
CA ILE A 69 -8.18 7.63 3.48
C ILE A 69 -8.48 8.10 4.89
N GLU A 70 -7.44 8.20 5.71
CA GLU A 70 -7.48 8.76 7.07
C GLU A 70 -6.31 9.72 7.23
N GLY A 71 -6.59 11.04 7.26
CA GLY A 71 -5.51 12.01 7.17
C GLY A 71 -4.80 11.97 5.82
N GLN A 72 -3.48 11.74 5.88
CA GLN A 72 -2.63 11.52 4.70
C GLN A 72 -2.41 10.03 4.42
N GLU A 73 -2.80 9.15 5.33
CA GLU A 73 -2.61 7.71 5.16
C GLU A 73 -3.65 7.15 4.19
N VAL A 74 -3.19 6.25 3.32
CA VAL A 74 -4.02 5.58 2.33
C VAL A 74 -3.85 4.09 2.51
N THR A 75 -4.96 3.38 2.68
CA THR A 75 -5.03 1.93 2.55
C THR A 75 -6.11 1.55 1.55
N GLY A 76 -6.19 0.29 1.14
CA GLY A 76 -7.24 -0.12 0.23
C GLY A 76 -7.00 -1.43 -0.48
N ASP A 77 -7.86 -1.68 -1.47
CA ASP A 77 -7.82 -2.86 -2.32
C ASP A 77 -7.62 -2.44 -3.77
N LEU A 78 -6.85 -3.24 -4.52
CA LEU A 78 -6.64 -3.05 -5.95
C LEU A 78 -6.71 -4.39 -6.68
N ALA A 79 -7.56 -4.44 -7.69
CA ALA A 79 -7.79 -5.63 -8.50
C ALA A 79 -7.69 -5.31 -9.99
N TYR A 80 -6.70 -5.89 -10.68
CA TYR A 80 -6.57 -5.89 -12.12
C TYR A 80 -7.21 -7.16 -12.69
N ASN A 81 -8.25 -6.98 -13.51
CA ASN A 81 -8.90 -8.03 -14.28
C ASN A 81 -8.70 -7.73 -15.75
N LEU A 82 -7.52 -8.08 -16.27
CA LEU A 82 -7.19 -7.88 -17.68
C LEU A 82 -7.55 -9.14 -18.47
N PHE A 83 -8.18 -8.97 -19.63
CA PHE A 83 -8.57 -10.05 -20.52
C PHE A 83 -7.32 -10.83 -20.97
N GLU A 84 -7.41 -12.16 -21.01
CA GLU A 84 -6.31 -13.08 -21.35
C GLU A 84 -5.07 -13.00 -20.44
N LYS A 85 -5.17 -12.31 -19.29
CA LYS A 85 -4.15 -12.32 -18.24
C LYS A 85 -4.72 -12.91 -16.95
N ASP A 86 -3.82 -13.35 -16.09
CA ASP A 86 -4.19 -13.75 -14.74
C ASP A 86 -4.67 -12.53 -13.95
N LYS A 87 -5.70 -12.76 -13.13
CA LYS A 87 -6.26 -11.73 -12.27
C LYS A 87 -5.27 -11.45 -11.13
N ASN A 88 -4.91 -10.19 -10.97
CA ASN A 88 -4.08 -9.75 -9.86
C ASN A 88 -4.95 -8.98 -8.87
N LYS A 89 -5.07 -9.50 -7.64
CA LYS A 89 -5.78 -8.84 -6.54
C LYS A 89 -4.85 -8.71 -5.35
N GLY A 90 -4.92 -7.57 -4.68
CA GLY A 90 -4.08 -7.29 -3.54
C GLY A 90 -4.53 -6.04 -2.79
N THR A 91 -3.69 -5.61 -1.85
CA THR A 91 -3.94 -4.42 -1.02
C THR A 91 -2.94 -3.32 -1.35
N ILE A 92 -3.35 -2.09 -1.10
CA ILE A 92 -2.48 -0.92 -1.20
C ILE A 92 -2.27 -0.28 0.17
N SER A 93 -1.07 0.23 0.41
CA SER A 93 -0.72 1.04 1.58
C SER A 93 0.24 2.15 1.16
N GLY A 94 -0.04 3.38 1.59
CA GLY A 94 0.71 4.54 1.14
C GLY A 94 0.27 5.84 1.76
N GLU A 95 0.62 6.94 1.11
CA GLU A 95 0.39 8.29 1.60
C GLU A 95 0.00 9.26 0.48
N ILE A 96 -0.76 10.30 0.83
CA ILE A 96 -1.07 11.44 -0.03
C ILE A 96 0.04 12.48 0.10
N LYS A 97 0.59 12.93 -1.02
CA LYS A 97 1.52 14.06 -1.16
C LYS A 97 0.96 15.06 -2.16
N GLY A 98 0.35 16.13 -1.66
CA GLY A 98 -0.35 17.10 -2.51
C GLY A 98 -1.53 16.44 -3.23
N ASP A 99 -1.49 16.40 -4.55
CA ASP A 99 -2.49 15.76 -5.41
C ASP A 99 -2.15 14.30 -5.74
N THR A 100 -1.05 13.76 -5.21
CA THR A 100 -0.52 12.47 -5.62
C THR A 100 -0.58 11.45 -4.49
N ILE A 101 -1.14 10.27 -4.74
CA ILE A 101 -0.99 9.12 -3.86
C ILE A 101 0.27 8.36 -4.28
N ILE A 102 1.12 8.05 -3.31
CA ILE A 102 2.27 7.17 -3.49
C ILE A 102 2.07 5.97 -2.57
N ALA A 103 1.94 4.78 -3.15
CA ALA A 103 1.59 3.57 -2.43
C ALA A 103 2.41 2.36 -2.89
N GLU A 104 2.43 1.35 -2.04
CA GLU A 104 2.85 0.00 -2.36
C GLU A 104 1.62 -0.87 -2.60
N TYR A 105 1.61 -1.60 -3.71
CA TYR A 105 0.62 -2.61 -4.04
C TYR A 105 1.21 -3.99 -3.77
N LEU A 106 0.65 -4.69 -2.78
CA LEU A 106 1.03 -6.04 -2.37
C LEU A 106 0.02 -7.03 -2.93
N PHE A 107 0.48 -7.95 -3.78
CA PHE A 107 -0.37 -8.92 -4.46
C PHE A 107 0.30 -10.29 -4.57
N ASP A 108 -0.50 -11.34 -4.69
CA ASP A 108 -0.01 -12.69 -4.97
C ASP A 108 -0.11 -12.97 -6.47
N SER A 109 0.96 -13.49 -7.07
CA SER A 109 1.03 -13.91 -8.46
C SER A 109 1.67 -15.28 -8.52
N GLU A 110 0.98 -16.28 -9.09
CA GLU A 110 1.47 -17.65 -9.21
C GLU A 110 1.96 -18.27 -7.87
N GLY A 111 1.32 -17.88 -6.76
CA GLY A 111 1.71 -18.31 -5.40
C GLY A 111 2.89 -17.55 -4.79
N VAL A 112 3.41 -16.53 -5.48
CA VAL A 112 4.49 -15.66 -5.00
C VAL A 112 3.93 -14.28 -4.64
N ARG A 113 4.16 -13.87 -3.40
CA ARG A 113 3.84 -12.51 -2.92
C ARG A 113 4.83 -11.51 -3.51
N SER A 114 4.32 -10.53 -4.22
CA SER A 114 5.08 -9.49 -4.92
C SER A 114 4.62 -8.10 -4.48
N THR A 115 5.54 -7.13 -4.50
CA THR A 115 5.22 -5.72 -4.21
C THR A 115 5.57 -4.85 -5.41
N ARG A 116 4.62 -4.02 -5.84
CA ARG A 116 4.83 -3.01 -6.89
C ARG A 116 4.53 -1.62 -6.33
N GLU A 117 5.36 -0.66 -6.67
CA GLU A 117 5.03 0.74 -6.43
C GLU A 117 3.88 1.21 -7.34
N LEU A 118 2.99 2.02 -6.78
CA LEU A 118 1.85 2.63 -7.42
C LEU A 118 1.88 4.13 -7.14
N VAL A 119 1.75 4.93 -8.20
CA VAL A 119 1.63 6.38 -8.08
C VAL A 119 0.37 6.81 -8.81
N LEU A 120 -0.53 7.50 -8.12
CA LEU A 120 -1.80 7.97 -8.66
C LEU A 120 -1.88 9.48 -8.55
N LEU A 121 -2.01 10.17 -9.67
CA LEU A 121 -2.20 11.62 -9.71
C LEU A 121 -3.69 11.95 -9.75
N LYS A 122 -4.17 12.70 -8.76
CA LYS A 122 -5.56 13.18 -8.71
C LYS A 122 -5.76 14.32 -9.71
N LYS A 123 -6.77 14.20 -10.57
CA LYS A 123 -7.24 15.29 -11.44
C LYS A 123 -8.76 15.37 -11.35
N GLY A 124 -9.25 16.39 -10.64
CA GLY A 124 -10.67 16.46 -10.26
C GLY A 124 -11.08 15.27 -9.40
N GLU A 125 -12.11 14.54 -9.82
CA GLU A 125 -12.57 13.33 -9.13
C GLU A 125 -11.88 12.06 -9.62
N GLN A 126 -11.03 12.13 -10.63
CA GLN A 126 -10.36 10.95 -11.20
C GLN A 126 -8.94 10.79 -10.66
N TYR A 127 -8.42 9.56 -10.77
CA TYR A 127 -7.00 9.28 -10.58
C TYR A 127 -6.37 8.77 -11.87
N TYR A 128 -5.20 9.29 -12.20
CA TYR A 128 -4.40 8.89 -13.34
C TYR A 128 -3.25 8.04 -12.82
N GLU A 129 -3.10 6.81 -13.33
CA GLU A 129 -1.96 5.97 -12.96
C GLU A 129 -0.68 6.48 -13.63
N GLY A 130 0.39 6.53 -12.84
CA GLY A 130 1.72 6.89 -13.33
C GLY A 130 2.44 5.68 -13.93
N PHE A 131 3.00 5.87 -15.11
CA PHE A 131 3.84 4.87 -15.79
C PHE A 131 5.24 5.41 -16.04
N GLY A 132 6.23 4.52 -15.98
CA GLY A 132 7.61 4.85 -16.27
C GLY A 132 8.53 3.66 -16.00
N ASP A 133 9.82 3.89 -16.19
CA ASP A 133 10.84 2.89 -15.95
C ASP A 133 10.83 2.41 -14.50
N VAL A 134 10.92 1.09 -14.33
CA VAL A 134 10.99 0.43 -13.01
C VAL A 134 12.30 -0.31 -12.80
N ILE A 135 12.61 -0.58 -11.53
CA ILE A 135 13.73 -1.38 -11.05
C ILE A 135 13.26 -2.32 -9.96
N ASP A 136 13.80 -3.53 -9.95
CA ASP A 136 13.65 -4.46 -8.84
C ASP A 136 14.62 -4.05 -7.70
N LYS A 137 14.07 -3.79 -6.52
CA LYS A 137 14.81 -3.59 -5.28
C LYS A 137 14.42 -4.69 -4.29
N LYS A 138 15.11 -5.83 -4.39
CA LYS A 138 14.94 -6.99 -3.47
C LYS A 138 13.51 -7.55 -3.47
N GLY A 139 12.93 -7.78 -4.65
CA GLY A 139 11.58 -8.32 -4.81
C GLY A 139 10.47 -7.27 -4.81
N LYS A 140 10.83 -5.99 -4.65
CA LYS A 140 9.93 -4.85 -4.80
C LYS A 140 10.21 -4.13 -6.11
N ILE A 141 9.25 -4.14 -7.02
CA ILE A 141 9.29 -3.36 -8.26
C ILE A 141 8.97 -1.90 -7.92
N SER A 142 9.94 -1.00 -8.09
CA SER A 142 9.80 0.44 -7.80
C SER A 142 10.14 1.28 -9.03
N PHE A 143 9.60 2.50 -9.13
CA PHE A 143 9.98 3.42 -10.20
C PHE A 143 11.44 3.87 -10.06
N LYS A 144 12.17 3.94 -11.18
CA LYS A 144 13.55 4.47 -11.21
C LYS A 144 13.57 5.93 -10.80
N ASN A 145 12.68 6.73 -11.40
CA ASN A 145 12.56 8.16 -11.15
C ASN A 145 11.09 8.57 -11.17
N ARG A 146 10.53 8.96 -10.01
CA ARG A 146 9.14 9.41 -9.89
C ARG A 146 8.87 10.71 -10.66
N ALA A 147 9.88 11.56 -10.87
CA ALA A 147 9.72 12.82 -11.59
C ALA A 147 9.55 12.63 -13.11
N GLU A 148 9.91 11.45 -13.64
CA GLU A 148 9.79 11.11 -15.06
C GLU A 148 8.48 10.39 -15.39
N LEU A 149 7.65 10.10 -14.39
CA LEU A 149 6.38 9.40 -14.57
C LEU A 149 5.47 10.14 -15.54
N LYS A 150 4.82 9.35 -16.40
CA LYS A 150 3.81 9.80 -17.34
C LYS A 150 2.44 9.48 -16.79
N PHE A 151 1.59 10.49 -16.77
CA PHE A 151 0.17 10.41 -16.42
C PHE A 151 -0.65 10.69 -17.67
N ASP A 152 -0.40 9.89 -18.71
CA ASP A 152 -0.88 10.08 -20.09
C ASP A 152 -2.33 9.67 -20.31
N GLY A 153 -2.99 9.11 -19.29
CA GLY A 153 -4.37 8.65 -19.36
C GLY A 153 -4.53 7.22 -19.86
N SER A 154 -3.45 6.43 -19.92
CA SER A 154 -3.52 4.99 -20.24
C SER A 154 -4.45 4.24 -19.28
N ILE A 155 -4.43 4.60 -17.99
CA ILE A 155 -5.39 4.13 -16.98
C ILE A 155 -5.90 5.35 -16.21
N ILE A 156 -7.21 5.59 -16.34
CA ILE A 156 -7.94 6.64 -15.61
C ILE A 156 -9.02 5.98 -14.77
N TYR A 157 -8.87 6.09 -13.45
CA TYR A 157 -9.82 5.62 -12.47
C TYR A 157 -10.94 6.66 -12.30
N SER A 158 -12.15 6.28 -12.67
CA SER A 158 -13.36 7.12 -12.52
C SER A 158 -14.16 6.70 -11.28
N PRO A 159 -14.79 7.64 -10.56
CA PRO A 159 -15.52 7.34 -9.34
C PRO A 159 -16.69 6.39 -9.62
N VAL A 160 -16.91 5.44 -8.72
CA VAL A 160 -18.05 4.51 -8.72
C VAL A 160 -18.54 4.30 -7.30
N THR A 161 -19.78 3.82 -7.16
CA THR A 161 -20.30 3.41 -5.86
C THR A 161 -19.50 2.21 -5.32
N CYS A 162 -19.07 2.30 -4.06
CA CYS A 162 -18.48 1.16 -3.35
C CYS A 162 -19.50 0.01 -3.23
N LYS A 163 -19.01 -1.22 -3.29
CA LYS A 163 -19.80 -2.45 -3.19
C LYS A 163 -19.42 -3.24 -1.95
#